data_AF-A0A0S2SH89-F1
#
_entry.id   AF-A0A0S2SH89-F1
#
_cell.length_a   1.000
_cell.length_b   1.000
_cell.length_c   1.000
_cell.angle_alpha   90.00
_cell.angle_beta   90.00
_cell.angle_gamma   90.00
#
_symmetry.space_group_name_H-M   'P 1'
#
loop_
_entity.id
_entity.type
_entity.pdbx_description
1 polymer ?
#
loop_
_entity_poly.entity_id
_entity_poly.type
_entity_poly.pdbx_seq_one_letter_code
_entity_poly.pdbx_strand_id
1 'polypeptide(L)'
;MPGDLFSVNPLTAENVPNLFARNERVVVTFRTEHGPLAMVLVGATIVASIETSWAGCIAPCGRKEVKRWDYPGEQAITLKKAEEMGLFKLGSTVVCLFGPGMLEQFEPHLQPGVVTRMGAPFARLKG
;
A
#
# COMPACT_ATOMS: atom_id res chain seq x y z
N MET A 1 10.14 5.72 1.66
CA MET A 1 10.12 7.15 1.31
C MET A 1 9.88 7.94 2.58
N PRO A 2 10.83 8.78 3.02
CA PRO A 2 10.64 9.63 4.19
C PRO A 2 9.53 10.67 3.93
N GLY A 3 8.87 11.13 4.99
CA GLY A 3 7.80 12.11 4.88
C GLY A 3 7.32 12.59 6.24
N ASP A 4 6.29 13.43 6.21
CA ASP A 4 5.57 13.89 7.40
C ASP A 4 4.75 12.74 8.02
N LEU A 5 4.16 12.95 9.20
CA LEU A 5 3.27 11.98 9.84
C LEU A 5 1.97 12.64 10.24
N PHE A 6 1.23 13.17 9.27
CA PHE A 6 -0.13 13.67 9.49
C PHE A 6 -1.09 12.52 9.81
N SER A 7 -2.11 12.81 10.61
CA SER A 7 -3.17 11.84 10.89
C SER A 7 -3.93 11.57 9.59
N VAL A 8 -4.31 10.32 9.36
CA VAL A 8 -5.15 9.94 8.24
C VAL A 8 -6.52 9.56 8.78
N ASN A 9 -7.45 10.49 8.64
CA ASN A 9 -8.87 10.33 8.93
C ASN A 9 -9.67 11.07 7.84
N PRO A 10 -10.99 10.88 7.72
CA PRO A 10 -11.78 11.48 6.64
C PRO A 10 -11.59 13.00 6.53
N LEU A 11 -11.61 13.72 7.66
CA LEU A 11 -11.43 15.17 7.69
C LEU A 11 -10.06 15.59 7.16
N THR A 12 -8.98 14.93 7.58
CA THR A 12 -7.64 15.28 7.09
C THR A 12 -7.43 14.86 5.64
N ALA A 13 -8.01 13.74 5.21
CA ALA A 13 -7.94 13.28 3.82
C ALA A 13 -8.61 14.26 2.84
N GLU A 14 -9.68 14.92 3.26
CA GLU A 14 -10.39 15.92 2.44
C GLU A 14 -9.70 17.30 2.42
N ASN A 15 -9.02 17.68 3.50
CA ASN A 15 -8.55 19.05 3.69
C ASN A 15 -7.03 19.23 3.58
N VAL A 16 -6.22 18.17 3.75
CA VAL A 16 -4.76 18.28 3.67
C VAL A 16 -4.30 18.01 2.24
N PRO A 17 -3.81 19.02 1.51
CA PRO A 17 -3.34 18.82 0.15
C PRO A 17 -2.15 17.86 0.14
N ASN A 18 -2.17 16.93 -0.81
CA ASN A 18 -1.12 15.93 -1.00
C ASN A 18 -0.86 15.05 0.23
N LEU A 19 -1.84 14.84 1.12
CA LEU A 19 -1.69 14.10 2.38
C LEU A 19 -0.86 12.81 2.22
N PHE A 20 -1.28 11.92 1.30
CA PHE A 20 -0.63 10.63 1.09
C PHE A 20 0.76 10.73 0.44
N ALA A 21 1.01 11.79 -0.33
CA ALA A 21 2.32 12.04 -0.96
C ALA A 21 3.30 12.74 -0.01
N ARG A 22 2.79 13.42 1.02
CA ARG A 22 3.58 14.07 2.08
C ARG A 22 3.94 13.11 3.19
N ASN A 23 3.04 12.19 3.54
CA ASN A 23 3.31 11.25 4.62
C ASN A 23 4.44 10.27 4.26
N GLU A 24 5.16 9.84 5.31
CA GLU A 24 6.10 8.73 5.22
C GLU A 24 5.38 7.49 4.69
N ARG A 25 6.01 6.81 3.73
CA ARG A 25 5.38 5.68 3.03
C ARG A 25 6.39 4.66 2.52
N VAL A 26 5.92 3.42 2.41
CA VAL A 26 6.63 2.32 1.74
C VAL A 26 5.87 1.99 0.46
N VAL A 27 6.59 1.95 -0.66
CA VAL A 27 6.02 1.58 -1.96
C VAL A 27 6.56 0.21 -2.33
N VAL A 28 5.67 -0.73 -2.62
CA VAL A 28 6.01 -2.07 -3.09
C VAL A 28 5.40 -2.27 -4.46
N THR A 29 6.21 -2.67 -5.43
CA THR A 29 5.76 -2.94 -6.80
C THR A 29 5.91 -4.41 -7.12
N PHE A 30 4.83 -5.03 -7.57
CA PHE A 30 4.75 -6.42 -7.96
C PHE A 30 4.53 -6.54 -9.47
N ARG A 31 5.09 -7.60 -10.04
CA ARG A 31 4.67 -8.13 -11.34
C ARG A 31 3.71 -9.27 -11.04
N THR A 32 2.54 -9.24 -11.66
CA THR A 32 1.53 -10.31 -11.56
C THR A 32 1.24 -10.85 -12.95
N GLU A 33 0.60 -12.00 -13.03
CA GLU A 33 0.13 -12.58 -14.29
C GLU A 33 -0.88 -11.67 -15.03
N HIS A 34 -1.54 -10.76 -14.32
CA HIS A 34 -2.50 -9.80 -14.87
C HIS A 34 -1.92 -8.41 -15.14
N GLY A 35 -0.62 -8.20 -14.89
CA GLY A 35 0.05 -6.92 -15.08
C GLY A 35 0.72 -6.38 -13.80
N PRO A 36 1.27 -5.15 -13.87
CA PRO A 36 1.93 -4.53 -12.73
C PRO A 36 0.93 -4.10 -11.65
N LEU A 37 1.27 -4.31 -10.39
CA LEU A 37 0.52 -3.87 -9.22
C LEU A 37 1.47 -3.07 -8.32
N ALA A 38 1.04 -1.92 -7.81
CA ALA A 38 1.77 -1.22 -6.76
C ALA A 38 0.90 -1.06 -5.52
N MET A 39 1.47 -1.33 -4.36
CA MET A 39 0.88 -1.10 -3.05
C MET A 39 1.69 -0.04 -2.32
N VAL A 40 1.02 1.03 -1.89
CA VAL A 40 1.63 2.12 -1.13
C VAL A 40 1.08 2.07 0.29
N LEU A 41 1.94 1.73 1.24
CA LEU A 41 1.66 1.71 2.66
C LEU A 41 2.00 3.09 3.24
N VAL A 42 0.99 3.84 3.68
CA VAL A 42 1.16 5.23 4.14
C VAL A 42 1.07 5.27 5.66
N GLY A 43 2.14 5.72 6.31
CA GLY A 43 2.18 5.92 7.76
C GLY A 43 1.35 7.13 8.19
N ALA A 44 0.96 7.18 9.46
CA ALA A 44 0.24 8.31 10.05
C ALA A 44 0.75 8.60 11.48
N THR A 45 0.28 9.70 12.09
CA THR A 45 0.62 10.06 13.47
C THR A 45 0.36 8.90 14.44
N ILE A 46 1.28 8.64 15.38
CA ILE A 46 1.24 7.53 16.38
C ILE A 46 1.50 6.13 15.76
N VAL A 47 1.32 5.96 14.44
CA VAL A 47 1.22 4.65 13.78
C VAL A 47 2.12 4.55 12.53
N ALA A 48 3.37 4.98 12.67
CA ALA A 48 4.32 5.04 11.57
C ALA A 48 4.99 3.69 11.23
N SER A 49 4.77 2.64 12.04
CA SER A 49 5.50 1.39 11.87
C SER A 49 4.93 0.55 10.74
N ILE A 50 5.74 0.35 9.70
CA ILE A 50 5.41 -0.42 8.50
C ILE A 50 6.40 -1.58 8.40
N GLU A 51 5.90 -2.80 8.36
CA GLU A 51 6.70 -4.00 8.20
C GLU A 51 6.31 -4.77 6.95
N THR A 52 7.28 -5.45 6.34
CA THR A 52 7.07 -6.41 5.26
C THR A 52 7.47 -7.79 5.73
N SER A 53 6.84 -8.84 5.21
CA SER A 53 7.09 -10.22 5.66
C SER A 53 8.53 -10.70 5.39
N TRP A 54 9.23 -10.08 4.44
CA TRP A 54 10.60 -10.46 4.06
C TRP A 54 11.70 -9.55 4.64
N ALA A 55 11.43 -8.27 4.88
CA ALA A 55 12.46 -7.31 5.33
C ALA A 55 12.19 -6.71 6.72
N GLY A 56 11.15 -7.19 7.41
CA GLY A 56 10.78 -6.71 8.74
C GLY A 56 10.41 -5.24 8.74
N CYS A 57 10.82 -4.52 9.79
CA CYS A 57 10.48 -3.11 9.99
C CYS A 57 11.22 -2.18 9.00
N ILE A 58 10.46 -1.59 8.07
CA ILE A 58 10.96 -0.64 7.07
C ILE A 58 10.78 0.82 7.53
N ALA A 59 9.63 1.13 8.14
CA ALA A 59 9.32 2.45 8.67
C ALA A 59 8.92 2.35 10.15
N PRO A 60 9.14 3.40 10.97
CA PRO A 60 9.71 4.70 10.60
C PRO A 60 11.21 4.60 10.31
N CYS A 61 11.64 5.23 9.22
CA CYS A 61 13.06 5.38 8.91
C CYS A 61 13.55 6.68 9.58
N GLY A 62 14.34 6.58 10.65
CA GLY A 62 14.92 7.75 11.33
C GLY A 62 15.83 8.65 10.46
N ARG A 63 16.06 8.30 9.18
CA ARG A 63 16.86 9.07 8.22
C ARG A 63 15.96 9.65 7.12
N LYS A 64 16.18 10.90 6.74
CA LYS A 64 15.43 11.62 5.69
C LYS A 64 15.81 11.23 4.25
N GLU A 65 16.33 10.03 4.04
CA GLU A 65 16.79 9.56 2.72
C GLU A 65 15.81 8.56 2.12
N VAL A 66 15.61 8.65 0.80
CA VAL A 66 14.87 7.64 0.05
C VAL A 66 15.74 6.39 -0.05
N LYS A 67 15.23 5.28 0.49
CA LYS A 67 15.79 3.95 0.29
C LYS A 67 15.02 3.20 -0.77
N ARG A 68 15.74 2.45 -1.59
CA ARG A 68 15.21 1.60 -2.66
C ARG A 68 15.91 0.25 -2.59
N TRP A 69 15.12 -0.80 -2.76
CA TRP A 69 15.59 -2.17 -2.90
C TRP A 69 14.96 -2.75 -4.17
N ASP A 70 15.77 -3.41 -4.97
CA ASP A 70 15.33 -4.14 -6.15
C ASP A 70 15.65 -5.62 -5.94
N TYR A 71 14.71 -6.52 -6.28
CA TYR A 71 14.81 -7.95 -6.04
C TYR A 71 14.76 -8.72 -7.37
N PRO A 72 15.87 -8.82 -8.12
CA PRO A 72 15.91 -9.46 -9.43
C PRO A 72 16.15 -10.98 -9.36
N GLY A 73 15.70 -11.71 -10.38
CA GLY A 73 16.05 -13.12 -10.60
C GLY A 73 15.73 -14.02 -9.42
N GLU A 74 16.72 -14.80 -8.97
CA GLU A 74 16.59 -15.74 -7.85
C GLU A 74 16.32 -15.07 -6.49
N GLN A 75 16.58 -13.76 -6.37
CA GLN A 75 16.31 -12.99 -5.15
C GLN A 75 14.89 -12.42 -5.13
N ALA A 76 14.08 -12.70 -6.16
CA ALA A 76 12.73 -12.17 -6.27
C ALA A 76 11.83 -12.68 -5.13
N ILE A 77 11.26 -11.74 -4.38
CA ILE A 77 10.26 -12.03 -3.37
C ILE A 77 8.93 -12.34 -4.07
N THR A 78 8.47 -13.59 -3.95
CA THR A 78 7.25 -14.08 -4.58
C THR A 78 6.21 -14.38 -3.51
N LEU A 79 5.03 -13.78 -3.64
CA LEU A 79 3.90 -13.99 -2.74
C LEU A 79 2.74 -14.61 -3.51
N LYS A 80 2.12 -15.63 -2.93
CA LYS A 80 0.88 -16.21 -3.46
C LYS A 80 -0.30 -15.30 -3.17
N LYS A 81 -1.40 -15.50 -3.90
CA LYS A 81 -2.68 -14.84 -3.59
C LYS A 81 -3.05 -15.10 -2.13
N ALA A 82 -3.39 -14.02 -1.41
CA ALA A 82 -3.73 -14.01 0.01
C ALA A 82 -2.58 -14.32 0.99
N GLU A 83 -1.33 -14.43 0.50
CA GLU A 83 -0.16 -14.49 1.37
C GLU A 83 0.12 -13.13 2.00
N GLU A 84 0.64 -13.14 3.23
CA GLU A 84 0.92 -11.91 3.97
C GLU A 84 2.09 -11.14 3.32
N MET A 85 1.79 -9.92 2.89
CA MET A 85 2.79 -9.00 2.34
C MET A 85 3.45 -8.15 3.44
N GLY A 86 2.67 -7.69 4.41
CA GLY A 86 3.14 -6.79 5.44
C GLY A 86 2.01 -6.31 6.34
N LEU A 87 2.37 -5.56 7.37
CA LEU A 87 1.45 -5.08 8.38
C LEU A 87 1.78 -3.67 8.84
N PHE A 88 0.76 -3.05 9.45
CA PHE A 88 0.93 -1.88 10.29
C PHE A 88 0.76 -2.31 11.75
N LYS A 89 1.64 -1.86 12.64
CA LYS A 89 1.52 -2.24 14.08
C LYS A 89 0.28 -1.64 14.76
N LEU A 90 -0.14 -0.47 14.30
CA LEU A 90 -1.44 0.13 14.58
C LEU A 90 -1.92 0.74 13.26
N GLY A 91 -3.22 0.68 12.97
CA GLY A 91 -3.77 0.84 11.61
C GLY A 91 -3.32 2.07 10.82
N SER A 92 -3.52 2.05 9.49
CA SER A 92 -3.15 3.15 8.60
C SER A 92 -3.89 3.06 7.24
N THR A 93 -3.30 3.56 6.15
CA THR A 93 -3.86 3.56 4.79
C THR A 93 -2.99 2.80 3.80
N VAL A 94 -3.65 2.01 2.94
CA VAL A 94 -3.04 1.42 1.75
C VAL A 94 -3.66 2.06 0.52
N VAL A 95 -2.82 2.50 -0.42
CA VAL A 95 -3.23 2.90 -1.77
C VAL A 95 -2.77 1.82 -2.75
N CYS A 96 -3.73 1.20 -3.44
CA CYS A 96 -3.47 0.18 -4.45
C CYS A 96 -3.59 0.79 -5.85
N LEU A 97 -2.58 0.57 -6.68
CA LEU A 97 -2.53 1.01 -8.06
C LEU A 97 -2.44 -0.22 -8.96
N PHE A 98 -3.40 -0.36 -9.86
CA PHE A 98 -3.50 -1.48 -10.79
C PHE A 98 -3.04 -1.03 -12.17
N GLY A 99 -2.27 -1.88 -12.85
CA GLY A 99 -1.76 -1.60 -14.19
C GLY A 99 -2.88 -1.31 -15.20
N PRO A 100 -2.62 -0.52 -16.25
CA PRO A 100 -3.59 -0.26 -17.30
C PRO A 100 -4.14 -1.57 -17.88
N GLY A 101 -5.48 -1.71 -17.90
CA GLY A 101 -6.16 -2.89 -18.42
C GLY A 101 -6.13 -4.13 -17.51
N MET A 102 -5.55 -4.05 -16.31
CA MET A 102 -5.55 -5.17 -15.34
C MET A 102 -6.95 -5.48 -14.80
N LEU A 103 -7.74 -4.44 -14.53
CA LEU A 103 -9.10 -4.56 -14.01
C LEU A 103 -10.11 -4.28 -15.13
N GLU A 104 -11.17 -5.08 -15.18
CA GLU A 104 -12.37 -4.80 -15.98
C GLU A 104 -13.21 -3.71 -15.28
N GLN A 105 -13.50 -3.91 -14.00
CA GLN A 105 -14.27 -2.97 -13.18
C GLN A 105 -14.04 -3.21 -11.67
N PHE A 106 -14.18 -2.16 -10.87
CA PHE A 106 -14.34 -2.30 -9.42
C PHE A 106 -15.74 -2.82 -9.10
N GLU A 107 -15.89 -3.47 -7.93
CA GLU A 107 -17.19 -3.92 -7.49
C GLU A 107 -18.13 -2.73 -7.21
N PRO A 108 -19.38 -2.72 -7.74
CA PRO A 108 -20.24 -1.52 -7.71
C PRO A 108 -20.58 -0.99 -6.31
N HIS A 109 -20.55 -1.86 -5.30
CA HIS A 109 -20.84 -1.53 -3.91
C HIS A 109 -19.69 -0.79 -3.21
N LEU A 110 -18.49 -0.74 -3.80
CA LEU A 110 -17.36 -0.02 -3.23
C LEU A 110 -17.53 1.48 -3.44
N GLN A 111 -17.86 2.16 -2.35
CA GLN A 111 -18.00 3.62 -2.27
C GLN A 111 -17.13 4.16 -1.14
N PRO A 112 -16.77 5.45 -1.13
CA PRO A 112 -16.07 6.07 -0.01
C PRO A 112 -16.78 5.76 1.32
N GLY A 113 -16.02 5.31 2.31
CA GLY A 113 -16.53 4.95 3.65
C GLY A 113 -17.07 3.52 3.80
N VAL A 114 -17.14 2.72 2.73
CA VAL A 114 -17.56 1.31 2.81
C VAL A 114 -16.49 0.49 3.53
N VAL A 115 -16.92 -0.30 4.52
CA VAL A 115 -16.04 -1.24 5.23
C VAL A 115 -15.71 -2.42 4.33
N THR A 116 -14.44 -2.56 3.98
CA THR A 116 -13.93 -3.72 3.22
C THR A 116 -13.63 -4.90 4.14
N ARG A 117 -13.78 -6.13 3.64
CA ARG A 117 -13.45 -7.36 4.37
C ARG A 117 -12.49 -8.24 3.57
N MET A 118 -11.57 -8.91 4.26
CA MET A 118 -10.71 -9.91 3.63
C MET A 118 -11.56 -11.01 2.99
N GLY A 119 -11.22 -11.40 1.76
CA GLY A 119 -11.97 -12.38 0.97
C GLY A 119 -13.21 -11.81 0.24
N ALA A 120 -13.66 -10.60 0.56
CA ALA A 120 -14.73 -9.96 -0.21
C ALA A 120 -14.22 -9.55 -1.61
N PRO A 121 -15.06 -9.67 -2.66
CA PRO A 121 -14.72 -9.18 -3.99
C PRO A 121 -14.39 -7.67 -3.96
N PHE A 122 -13.25 -7.30 -4.54
CA PHE A 122 -12.81 -5.90 -4.63
C PHE A 122 -12.92 -5.36 -6.06
N ALA A 123 -12.49 -6.15 -7.03
CA ALA A 123 -12.58 -5.82 -8.45
C ALA A 123 -12.59 -7.10 -9.28
N ARG A 124 -13.04 -6.98 -10.53
CA ARG A 124 -12.95 -8.04 -11.54
C ARG A 124 -11.72 -7.81 -12.40
N LEU A 125 -10.94 -8.87 -12.57
CA LEU A 125 -9.80 -8.88 -13.47
C LEU A 125 -10.31 -8.88 -14.91
N LYS A 126 -9.57 -8.24 -15.81
CA LYS A 126 -9.84 -8.35 -17.24
C LYS A 126 -9.48 -9.76 -17.70
N GLY A 127 -10.43 -10.45 -18.35
CA GLY A 127 -10.24 -11.78 -18.93
C GLY A 127 -9.30 -11.83 -20.12
#